data_AF-A0A8R1XNA8-F1
#
_entry.id   AF-A0A8R1XNA8-F1
#
_cell.length_a   1.000
_cell.length_b   1.000
_cell.length_c   1.000
_cell.angle_alpha   90.00
_cell.angle_beta   90.00
_cell.angle_gamma   90.00
#
_symmetry.space_group_name_H-M   'P 1'
#
loop_
_entity.id
_entity.type
_entity.pdbx_description
1 polymer ?
#
loop_
_entity_poly.entity_id
_entity_poly.type
_entity_poly.pdbx_seq_one_letter_code
_entity_poly.pdbx_strand_id
1 'polypeptide(L)'
;MAENNDHEDNIAIACIATTSIFGLISNGLALYMTCKMSHFRNAFGILCSSFLICNMQAIFVFFTWTIIVLTVKNPLLSSSEFFLTRLIGVFTNGGWFGSLFVHFFITLNRLCAIAYPMKYKKLWSEAKALAAGIFSWSLGMTICMIHLHILPSWLHLRSKYCYLGRSSSPIYE
;
A
#
# COMPACT_ATOMS: atom_id res chain seq x y z
N MET A 1 -12.37 -31.77 5.34
CA MET A 1 -12.36 -30.45 4.67
C MET A 1 -11.92 -29.35 5.62
N ALA A 2 -12.43 -29.27 6.85
CA ALA A 2 -11.96 -28.31 7.86
C ALA A 2 -10.45 -28.44 8.19
N GLU A 3 -9.95 -29.66 8.40
CA GLU A 3 -8.53 -29.90 8.71
C GLU A 3 -7.56 -29.44 7.60
N ASN A 4 -7.95 -29.58 6.32
CA ASN A 4 -7.13 -29.13 5.20
C ASN A 4 -7.04 -27.59 5.16
N ASN A 5 -8.17 -26.91 5.41
CA ASN A 5 -8.19 -25.44 5.46
C ASN A 5 -7.34 -24.92 6.64
N ASP A 6 -7.38 -25.59 7.79
CA ASP A 6 -6.56 -25.19 8.94
C ASP A 6 -5.06 -25.34 8.66
N HIS A 7 -4.66 -26.38 7.91
CA HIS A 7 -3.27 -26.54 7.49
C HIS A 7 -2.83 -25.45 6.51
N GLU A 8 -3.67 -25.14 5.50
CA GLU A 8 -3.42 -24.08 4.53
C GLU A 8 -3.32 -22.69 5.19
N ASP A 9 -4.22 -22.38 6.13
CA ASP A 9 -4.20 -21.13 6.90
C ASP A 9 -2.90 -20.99 7.71
N ASN A 10 -2.43 -22.08 8.34
CA ASN A 10 -1.19 -22.07 9.11
C ASN A 10 0.04 -21.82 8.22
N ILE A 11 0.08 -22.41 7.02
CA ILE A 11 1.13 -22.14 6.03
C ILE A 11 1.08 -20.67 5.61
N ALA A 12 -0.11 -20.14 5.31
CA ALA A 12 -0.28 -18.74 4.93
C ALA A 12 0.20 -17.78 6.02
N ILE A 13 -0.17 -18.03 7.29
CA ILE A 13 0.31 -17.27 8.45
C ILE A 13 1.84 -17.30 8.52
N ALA A 14 2.45 -18.49 8.41
CA ALA A 14 3.90 -18.64 8.50
C ALA A 14 4.63 -17.88 7.39
N CYS A 15 4.15 -17.96 6.15
CA CYS A 15 4.71 -17.22 5.02
C CYS A 15 4.59 -15.72 5.24
N ILE A 16 3.39 -15.23 5.57
CA ILE A 16 3.12 -13.81 5.75
C ILE A 16 3.94 -13.25 6.92
N ALA A 17 4.01 -13.97 8.04
CA ALA A 17 4.81 -13.56 9.19
C ALA A 17 6.30 -13.47 8.84
N THR A 18 6.84 -14.48 8.16
CA THR A 18 8.26 -14.53 7.81
C THR A 18 8.64 -13.40 6.85
N THR A 19 7.86 -13.20 5.78
CA THR A 19 8.09 -12.12 4.82
C THR A 19 7.92 -10.75 5.47
N SER A 20 6.93 -10.58 6.35
CA SER A 20 6.67 -9.30 7.02
C SER A 20 7.75 -8.95 8.04
N ILE A 21 8.21 -9.90 8.85
CA ILE A 21 9.30 -9.70 9.80
C ILE A 21 10.59 -9.32 9.07
N PHE A 22 10.95 -10.08 8.03
CA PHE A 22 12.12 -9.77 7.22
C PHE A 22 11.99 -8.39 6.56
N GLY A 23 10.83 -8.06 6.02
CA GLY A 23 10.52 -6.77 5.44
C GLY A 23 10.64 -5.62 6.43
N LEU A 24 10.10 -5.75 7.64
CA LEU A 24 10.17 -4.73 8.69
C LEU A 24 11.60 -4.53 9.20
N ILE A 25 12.35 -5.61 9.43
CA ILE A 25 13.74 -5.53 9.88
C ILE A 25 14.60 -4.86 8.81
N SER A 26 14.52 -5.33 7.56
CA SER A 26 15.33 -4.78 6.47
C SER A 26 15.04 -3.30 6.19
N ASN A 27 13.76 -2.92 6.09
CA ASN A 27 13.38 -1.52 5.87
C ASN A 27 13.69 -0.65 7.10
N GLY A 28 13.52 -1.18 8.32
CA GLY A 28 13.85 -0.49 9.56
C GLY A 28 15.34 -0.21 9.71
N LEU A 29 16.20 -1.19 9.40
CA LEU A 29 17.65 -1.01 9.37
C LEU A 29 18.07 0.00 8.30
N ALA A 30 17.47 -0.08 7.10
CA ALA A 30 17.72 0.89 6.05
C ALA A 30 17.33 2.31 6.48
N LEU A 31 16.18 2.46 7.15
CA LEU A 31 15.69 3.76 7.63
C LEU A 31 16.59 4.30 8.74
N TYR A 32 17.07 3.44 9.63
CA TYR A 32 18.05 3.80 10.64
C TYR A 32 19.35 4.32 10.01
N MET A 33 19.86 3.63 8.99
CA MET A 33 21.08 4.03 8.27
C MET A 33 20.88 5.37 7.54
N THR A 34 19.77 5.58 6.84
CA THR A 34 19.50 6.84 6.15
C THR A 34 19.34 8.02 7.12
N CYS A 35 18.82 7.77 8.32
CA CYS A 35 18.70 8.80 9.36
C CYS A 35 20.03 9.12 10.06
N LYS A 36 20.92 8.14 10.25
CA LYS A 36 22.14 8.30 11.05
C LYS A 36 23.39 8.63 10.26
N MET A 37 23.54 8.14 9.04
CA MET A 37 24.76 8.38 8.27
C MET A 37 24.77 9.79 7.68
N SER A 38 25.84 10.54 7.93
CA SER A 38 26.02 11.91 7.43
C SER A 38 25.90 12.02 5.90
N HIS A 39 26.29 10.98 5.17
CA HIS A 39 26.19 10.91 3.71
C HIS A 39 24.73 10.96 3.19
N PHE A 40 23.74 10.57 4.00
CA PHE A 40 22.32 10.60 3.63
C PHE A 40 21.58 11.84 4.13
N ARG A 41 22.28 12.80 4.77
CA ARG A 41 21.69 14.09 5.14
C ARG A 41 21.61 15.03 3.92
N ASN A 42 20.81 14.61 2.95
CA ASN A 42 20.54 15.32 1.71
C ASN A 42 19.15 14.95 1.16
N ALA A 43 18.74 15.62 0.10
CA ALA A 43 17.45 15.38 -0.56
C ALA A 43 17.22 13.90 -0.96
N PHE A 44 18.27 13.19 -1.39
CA PHE A 44 18.16 11.78 -1.75
C PHE A 44 17.86 10.91 -0.53
N GLY A 45 18.58 11.10 0.57
CA GLY A 45 18.35 10.33 1.80
C GLY A 45 16.96 10.56 2.39
N ILE A 46 16.42 11.77 2.30
CA ILE A 46 15.04 12.08 2.71
C ILE A 46 14.03 11.31 1.85
N LEU A 47 14.19 11.32 0.51
CA LEU A 47 13.31 10.55 -0.38
C LEU A 47 13.40 9.05 -0.10
N CYS A 48 14.60 8.51 0.12
CA CYS A 48 14.77 7.11 0.53
C CYS A 48 14.07 6.81 1.85
N SER A 49 14.21 7.68 2.86
CA SER A 49 13.49 7.52 4.12
C SER A 49 11.97 7.53 3.91
N SER A 50 11.44 8.42 3.07
CA SER A 50 10.01 8.42 2.73
C SER A 50 9.56 7.10 2.07
N PHE A 51 10.36 6.55 1.14
CA PHE A 51 10.09 5.27 0.50
C PHE A 51 10.04 4.13 1.53
N LEU A 52 11.02 4.08 2.43
CA LEU A 52 11.11 3.06 3.48
C LEU A 52 9.94 3.16 4.47
N ILE A 53 9.54 4.38 4.86
CA ILE A 53 8.37 4.59 5.72
C ILE A 53 7.08 4.08 5.04
N CYS A 54 6.89 4.38 3.75
CA CYS A 54 5.73 3.89 3.00
C CYS A 54 5.70 2.35 2.95
N ASN A 55 6.85 1.71 2.72
CA ASN A 55 6.94 0.25 2.74
C ASN A 55 6.69 -0.33 4.13
N MET A 56 7.26 0.26 5.18
CA MET A 56 7.01 -0.21 6.56
C MET A 56 5.54 -0.09 6.93
N GLN A 57 4.87 1.01 6.58
CA GLN A 57 3.42 1.16 6.75
C GLN A 57 2.68 0.03 6.04
N ALA A 58 2.94 -0.17 4.75
CA ALA A 58 2.22 -1.17 3.95
C ALA A 58 2.39 -2.58 4.53
N ILE A 59 3.62 -2.96 4.89
CA ILE A 59 3.94 -4.27 5.49
C ILE A 59 3.25 -4.41 6.84
N PHE A 60 3.35 -3.42 7.73
CA PHE A 60 2.77 -3.48 9.07
C PHE A 60 1.24 -3.63 9.03
N VAL A 61 0.57 -2.85 8.18
CA VAL A 61 -0.89 -2.90 8.02
C VAL A 61 -1.31 -4.23 7.41
N PHE A 62 -0.63 -4.68 6.36
CA PHE A 62 -0.95 -5.97 5.71
C PHE A 62 -0.74 -7.16 6.65
N PHE A 63 0.38 -7.16 7.39
CA PHE A 63 0.72 -8.19 8.36
C PHE A 63 -0.34 -8.30 9.45
N THR A 64 -0.62 -7.19 10.15
CA THR A 64 -1.57 -7.18 11.26
C THR A 64 -2.96 -7.60 10.83
N TRP A 65 -3.46 -7.07 9.71
CA TRP A 65 -4.79 -7.42 9.23
C TRP A 65 -4.91 -8.88 8.83
N THR A 66 -3.94 -9.41 8.10
CA THR A 66 -4.04 -10.79 7.60
C THR A 66 -3.97 -11.80 8.74
N ILE A 67 -3.14 -11.54 9.77
CA ILE A 67 -3.11 -12.37 10.98
C ILE A 67 -4.47 -12.36 11.70
N ILE A 68 -5.11 -11.19 11.82
CA ILE A 68 -6.44 -11.07 12.43
C ILE A 68 -7.48 -11.87 11.63
N VAL A 69 -7.52 -11.69 10.31
CA VAL A 69 -8.48 -12.37 9.43
C VAL A 69 -8.34 -13.90 9.52
N LEU A 70 -7.11 -14.41 9.44
CA LEU A 70 -6.84 -15.85 9.47
C LEU A 70 -7.04 -16.49 10.86
N THR A 71 -6.77 -15.74 11.94
CA THR A 71 -6.93 -16.28 13.31
C THR A 71 -8.39 -16.24 13.76
N VAL A 72 -9.12 -15.15 13.46
CA VAL A 72 -10.50 -14.97 13.94
C VAL A 72 -11.49 -15.81 13.12
N LYS A 73 -11.16 -16.13 11.85
CA LYS A 73 -11.99 -16.95 10.95
C LYS A 73 -13.44 -16.48 10.83
N ASN A 74 -13.68 -15.18 11.01
CA ASN A 74 -15.01 -14.60 10.88
C ASN A 74 -15.23 -14.16 9.41
N PRO A 75 -16.27 -14.70 8.73
CA PRO A 75 -16.56 -14.35 7.34
C PRO A 75 -16.75 -12.85 7.08
N LEU A 76 -17.19 -12.09 8.09
CA LEU A 76 -17.36 -10.64 7.99
C LEU A 76 -16.03 -9.91 7.80
N LEU A 77 -14.94 -10.38 8.42
CA LEU A 77 -13.62 -9.76 8.31
C LEU A 77 -13.01 -10.00 6.92
N SER A 78 -13.26 -11.18 6.35
CA SER A 78 -12.87 -11.50 4.97
C SER A 78 -13.78 -10.85 3.92
N SER A 79 -14.94 -10.35 4.32
CA SER A 79 -15.90 -9.74 3.40
C SER A 79 -15.39 -8.39 2.89
N SER A 80 -15.32 -8.26 1.57
CA SER A 80 -15.02 -6.99 0.91
C SER A 80 -16.10 -5.92 1.11
N GLU A 81 -17.28 -6.29 1.60
CA GLU A 81 -18.36 -5.34 1.91
C GLU A 81 -18.09 -4.61 3.24
N PHE A 82 -17.32 -5.23 4.13
CA PHE A 82 -17.06 -4.68 5.45
C PHE A 82 -16.17 -3.43 5.37
N PHE A 83 -16.66 -2.33 5.95
CA PHE A 83 -16.01 -1.02 5.84
C PHE A 83 -14.55 -1.05 6.32
N LEU A 84 -14.27 -1.74 7.43
CA LEU A 84 -12.94 -1.82 7.99
C LEU A 84 -11.96 -2.56 7.06
N THR A 85 -12.40 -3.68 6.45
CA THR A 85 -11.60 -4.45 5.48
C THR A 85 -11.18 -3.57 4.32
N ARG A 86 -12.11 -2.74 3.83
CA ARG A 86 -11.82 -1.83 2.71
C ARG A 86 -10.93 -0.67 3.14
N LEU A 87 -11.15 -0.10 4.32
CA LEU A 87 -10.31 0.97 4.87
C LEU A 87 -8.86 0.50 5.03
N ILE A 88 -8.66 -0.70 5.53
CA ILE A 88 -7.32 -1.30 5.66
C ILE A 88 -6.70 -1.56 4.29
N GLY A 89 -7.51 -2.03 3.33
CA GLY A 89 -7.11 -2.12 1.93
C GLY A 89 -6.61 -0.77 1.38
N VAL A 90 -7.23 0.36 1.75
CA VAL A 90 -6.75 1.70 1.39
C VAL A 90 -5.39 1.99 2.02
N PHE A 91 -5.18 1.69 3.31
CA PHE A 91 -3.90 1.95 3.96
C PHE A 91 -2.75 1.10 3.40
N THR A 92 -3.01 -0.17 3.08
CA THR A 92 -2.02 -1.05 2.45
C THR A 92 -1.69 -0.60 1.04
N ASN A 93 -2.71 -0.43 0.18
CA ASN A 93 -2.48 -0.04 -1.21
C ASN A 93 -2.01 1.41 -1.33
N GLY A 94 -2.48 2.30 -0.47
CA GLY A 94 -2.07 3.70 -0.46
C GLY A 94 -0.59 3.85 -0.09
N GLY A 95 -0.11 3.06 0.87
CA GLY A 95 1.32 2.95 1.16
C GLY A 95 2.14 2.46 -0.03
N TRP A 96 1.64 1.45 -0.76
CA TRP A 96 2.27 0.96 -2.00
C TRP A 96 2.29 2.06 -3.09
N PHE A 97 1.15 2.63 -3.46
CA PHE A 97 1.13 3.69 -4.48
C PHE A 97 1.98 4.89 -4.08
N GLY A 98 1.98 5.25 -2.78
CA GLY A 98 2.90 6.23 -2.23
C GLY A 98 4.36 5.89 -2.50
N SER A 99 4.78 4.64 -2.25
CA SER A 99 6.15 4.20 -2.51
C SER A 99 6.52 4.24 -4.01
N LEU A 100 5.58 3.95 -4.92
CA LEU A 100 5.78 4.10 -6.37
C LEU A 100 6.05 5.55 -6.77
N PHE A 101 5.25 6.50 -6.26
CA PHE A 101 5.45 7.92 -6.54
C PHE A 101 6.76 8.44 -5.93
N VAL A 102 7.09 8.03 -4.70
CA VAL A 102 8.40 8.38 -4.10
C VAL A 102 9.53 7.82 -4.95
N HIS A 103 9.40 6.59 -5.45
CA HIS A 103 10.43 5.98 -6.30
C HIS A 103 10.61 6.76 -7.60
N PHE A 104 9.54 7.28 -8.20
CA PHE A 104 9.64 8.19 -9.35
C PHE A 104 10.39 9.49 -8.99
N PHE A 105 10.14 10.08 -7.81
CA PHE A 105 10.91 11.24 -7.37
C PHE A 105 12.38 10.91 -7.08
N ILE A 106 12.69 9.70 -6.60
CA ILE A 106 14.07 9.23 -6.44
C ILE A 106 14.79 9.18 -7.79
N THR A 107 14.15 8.61 -8.83
CA THR A 107 14.76 8.54 -10.16
C THR A 107 14.94 9.93 -10.77
N LEU A 108 13.96 10.83 -10.62
CA LEU A 108 14.10 12.24 -11.01
C LEU A 108 15.22 12.96 -10.26
N ASN A 109 15.32 12.77 -8.95
CA ASN A 109 16.39 13.36 -8.14
C ASN A 109 17.78 12.92 -8.65
N ARG A 110 17.93 11.62 -8.95
CA ARG A 110 19.17 11.07 -9.52
C ARG A 110 19.44 11.59 -10.93
N LEU A 111 18.42 11.68 -11.78
CA LEU A 111 18.57 12.28 -13.11
C LEU A 111 19.03 13.74 -13.02
N CYS A 112 18.43 14.55 -12.14
CA CYS A 112 18.83 15.94 -11.94
C CYS A 112 20.27 16.07 -11.42
N ALA A 113 20.70 15.17 -10.54
CA ALA A 113 22.07 15.19 -10.02
C ALA A 113 23.11 14.93 -11.11
N ILE A 114 22.80 14.03 -12.06
CA ILE A 114 23.69 13.66 -13.16
C ILE A 114 23.63 14.70 -14.28
N ALA A 115 22.43 15.09 -14.72
CA ALA A 115 22.25 15.99 -15.86
C ALA A 115 22.59 17.46 -15.53
N TYR A 116 22.40 17.88 -14.28
CA TYR A 116 22.57 19.28 -13.86
C TYR A 116 23.34 19.43 -12.55
N PRO A 117 24.60 18.95 -12.45
CA PRO A 117 25.36 18.92 -11.20
C PRO A 117 25.50 20.32 -10.58
N MET A 118 25.78 21.34 -11.39
CA MET A 118 25.95 22.73 -10.93
C MET A 118 24.65 23.36 -10.39
N LYS A 119 23.48 22.87 -10.84
CA LYS A 119 22.16 23.38 -10.43
C LYS A 119 21.45 22.47 -9.43
N TYR A 120 22.01 21.29 -9.13
CA TYR A 120 21.36 20.28 -8.28
C TYR A 120 20.92 20.84 -6.93
N LYS A 121 21.80 21.57 -6.23
CA LYS A 121 21.48 22.19 -4.92
C LYS A 121 20.33 23.21 -4.99
N LYS A 122 20.09 23.83 -6.15
CA LYS A 122 18.96 24.77 -6.36
C LYS A 122 17.67 24.03 -6.71
N LEU A 123 17.79 22.95 -7.48
CA LEU A 123 16.65 22.12 -7.87
C LEU A 123 16.09 21.35 -6.67
N TRP A 124 16.96 20.68 -5.92
CA TRP A 124 16.61 19.81 -4.81
C TRP A 124 17.15 20.34 -3.48
N SER A 125 16.22 20.74 -2.61
CA SER A 125 16.48 20.99 -1.20
C SER A 125 15.87 19.89 -0.34
N GLU A 126 16.30 19.79 0.91
CA GLU A 126 15.74 18.85 1.88
C GLU A 126 14.23 19.05 2.08
N ALA A 127 13.78 20.30 2.17
CA ALA A 127 12.36 20.64 2.28
C ALA A 127 11.55 20.19 1.05
N LYS A 128 12.09 20.35 -0.17
CA LYS A 128 11.43 19.89 -1.40
C LYS A 128 11.34 18.37 -1.46
N ALA A 129 12.38 17.67 -1.02
CA ALA A 129 12.38 16.21 -0.93
C ALA A 129 11.33 15.71 0.06
N LEU A 130 11.24 16.32 1.24
CA LEU A 130 10.22 15.98 2.23
C LEU A 130 8.81 16.26 1.70
N ALA A 131 8.60 17.41 1.05
CA ALA A 131 7.33 17.76 0.43
C ALA A 131 6.94 16.76 -0.67
N ALA A 132 7.89 16.31 -1.50
CA ALA A 132 7.65 15.28 -2.51
C ALA A 132 7.26 13.93 -1.87
N GLY A 133 7.87 13.56 -0.74
CA GLY A 133 7.49 12.39 0.05
C GLY A 133 6.05 12.46 0.57
N ILE A 134 5.69 13.57 1.22
CA ILE A 134 4.33 13.81 1.76
C ILE A 134 3.30 13.84 0.63
N PHE A 135 3.63 14.50 -0.48
CA PHE A 135 2.77 14.56 -1.66
C PHE A 135 2.53 13.17 -2.25
N SER A 136 3.59 12.38 -2.40
CA SER A 136 3.51 11.01 -2.92
C SER A 136 2.59 10.13 -2.07
N TRP A 137 2.78 10.18 -0.75
CA TRP A 137 1.94 9.44 0.19
C TRP A 137 0.47 9.90 0.11
N SER A 138 0.23 11.20 0.14
CA SER A 138 -1.12 11.78 0.09
C SER A 138 -1.84 11.44 -1.21
N LEU A 139 -1.13 11.48 -2.34
CA LEU A 139 -1.65 11.11 -3.65
C LEU A 139 -2.00 9.61 -3.71
N GLY A 140 -1.11 8.74 -3.21
CA GLY A 140 -1.37 7.31 -3.13
C GLY A 140 -2.61 6.97 -2.30
N MET A 141 -2.74 7.61 -1.12
CA MET A 141 -3.93 7.47 -0.26
C MET A 141 -5.20 7.99 -0.95
N THR A 142 -5.12 9.14 -1.64
CA THR A 142 -6.27 9.74 -2.33
C THR A 142 -6.78 8.85 -3.47
N ILE A 143 -5.88 8.30 -4.29
CA ILE A 143 -6.25 7.37 -5.37
C ILE A 143 -6.98 6.16 -4.81
N CYS A 144 -6.47 5.60 -3.71
CA CYS A 144 -7.09 4.44 -3.06
C CYS A 144 -8.45 4.78 -2.43
N MET A 145 -8.59 5.97 -1.83
CA MET A 145 -9.88 6.45 -1.30
C MET A 145 -10.91 6.68 -2.41
N ILE A 146 -10.51 7.21 -3.55
CA ILE A 146 -11.42 7.36 -4.70
C ILE A 146 -11.90 5.98 -5.15
N HIS A 147 -10.99 5.01 -5.24
CA HIS A 147 -11.35 3.63 -5.58
C HIS A 147 -12.30 3.00 -4.55
N LEU A 148 -12.12 3.33 -3.27
CA LEU A 148 -13.03 2.94 -2.20
C LEU A 148 -14.45 3.41 -2.51
N HIS A 149 -14.68 4.67 -2.85
CA HIS A 149 -16.04 5.17 -3.11
C HIS A 149 -16.64 4.67 -4.43
N ILE A 150 -15.80 4.42 -5.43
CA ILE A 150 -16.23 3.94 -6.75
C ILE A 150 -16.69 2.48 -6.67
N LEU A 151 -15.98 1.59 -5.99
CA LEU A 151 -16.24 0.14 -6.07
C LEU A 151 -17.67 -0.30 -5.64
N PRO A 152 -18.27 0.21 -4.55
CA PRO A 152 -19.65 -0.13 -4.19
C PRO A 152 -20.67 0.41 -5.18
N SER A 153 -20.41 1.58 -5.76
CA SER A 153 -21.32 2.16 -6.74
C SER A 153 -21.43 1.27 -7.99
N TRP A 154 -20.32 0.67 -8.42
CA TRP A 154 -20.28 -0.29 -9.53
C TRP A 154 -20.88 -1.65 -9.18
N LEU A 155 -20.59 -2.19 -8.00
CA LEU A 155 -21.19 -3.45 -7.54
C LEU A 155 -22.71 -3.33 -7.38
N HIS A 156 -23.19 -2.21 -6.85
CA HIS A 156 -24.63 -1.94 -6.72
C HIS A 156 -25.29 -1.76 -8.09
N LEU A 157 -24.65 -1.05 -9.03
CA LEU A 157 -25.12 -0.95 -10.42
C LEU A 157 -25.21 -2.35 -11.05
N ARG A 158 -24.13 -3.13 -10.97
CA ARG A 158 -24.05 -4.48 -11.57
C ARG A 158 -25.08 -5.42 -10.97
N SER A 159 -25.29 -5.37 -9.65
CA SER A 159 -26.35 -6.13 -8.98
C SER A 159 -27.73 -5.74 -9.52
N LYS A 160 -28.05 -4.44 -9.61
CA LYS A 160 -29.30 -3.95 -10.22
C LYS A 160 -29.50 -4.42 -11.65
N TYR A 161 -28.47 -4.37 -12.49
CA TYR A 161 -28.54 -4.86 -13.87
C TYR A 161 -28.71 -6.38 -13.96
N CYS A 162 -28.05 -7.16 -13.10
CA CYS A 162 -28.25 -8.61 -13.02
C CYS A 162 -29.69 -8.97 -12.57
N TYR A 163 -30.25 -8.23 -11.60
CA TYR A 163 -31.64 -8.43 -11.17
C TYR A 163 -32.65 -8.06 -12.27
N LEU A 164 -32.43 -6.97 -13.00
CA LEU A 164 -33.27 -6.57 -14.14
C LEU A 164 -33.14 -7.54 -15.32
N GLY A 165 -31.94 -8.09 -15.58
CA GLY A 165 -31.74 -9.13 -16.58
C GLY A 165 -32.45 -10.43 -16.23
N ARG A 166 -32.57 -10.76 -14.94
CA ARG A 166 -33.25 -11.98 -14.46
C ARG A 166 -34.77 -11.85 -14.43
N SER A 167 -35.32 -10.64 -14.25
CA SER A 167 -36.76 -10.40 -14.37
C SER A 167 -37.26 -10.36 -15.82
N SER A 168 -36.35 -10.41 -16.80
CA SER A 168 -36.66 -10.32 -18.23
C SER A 168 -36.70 -11.68 -18.95
N SER A 169 -36.51 -12.79 -18.24
CA SER A 169 -36.67 -14.13 -18.82
C SER A 169 -38.15 -14.51 -18.85
N PRO A 170 -38.76 -14.72 -20.03
CA PRO A 170 -40.16 -15.10 -20.13
C PRO A 170 -40.35 -16.51 -19.58
N ILE A 171 -41.41 -16.66 -18.78
CA ILE A 171 -42.00 -17.93 -18.38
C ILE A 171 -42.38 -18.67 -19.67
N TYR A 172 -41.60 -19.68 -20.03
CA TYR A 172 -41.99 -20.73 -20.96
C TYR A 172 -41.66 -22.07 -20.28
N GLU A 173 -42.62 -22.55 -19.50
CA GLU A 173 -42.93 -23.96 -19.24
C GLU A 173 -44.39 -24.03 -18.77
#